data_AF-A0A7V7XLP1-F1
#
_entry.id   AF-A0A7V7XLP1-F1
#
_cell.length_a   1.000
_cell.length_b   1.000
_cell.length_c   1.000
_cell.angle_alpha   90.00
_cell.angle_beta   90.00
_cell.angle_gamma   90.00
#
_symmetry.space_group_name_H-M   'P 1'
#
loop_
_entity.id
_entity.type
_entity.pdbx_description
1 polymer ?
#
loop_
_entity_poly.entity_id
_entity_poly.type
_entity_poly.pdbx_seq_one_letter_code
_entity_poly.pdbx_strand_id
1 'polypeptide(L)'
;DDADSATLLARGRAHLAVASLAAAGPPALRIVRPTGAGTFPVPFGVLAATDEPADPAEAAAAAAIWAFPADGDETLPARAEDFLDRIRRDGTLARIVDRYFGHVNRLAAEDVERFFERMHSVLPRYRHLFIDAQEIHGLDWRLLAALAYQESHWDPLATSYTNVRGMMMLTEDTADRLRVTDRLDARQSVLAGTRYLVELKEQLPPAVAEPDRTWLALAAYNLGMGHLNGARFIAALVKRDPDSWYDMKRVLPLLAKPEYYSRLKSGAARGGEAVIMTENIRTYYDILRRFEKPALSPQALSIRSSPPIQGRSAAGTSMLPSAR
;
A
#
# COMPACT_ATOMS: atom_id res chain seq x y z
N ASP A 1 -12.41 -22.16 -21.24
CA ASP A 1 -13.05 -21.29 -20.23
C ASP A 1 -12.98 -21.84 -18.80
N ASP A 2 -13.35 -23.10 -18.51
CA ASP A 2 -13.25 -23.61 -17.12
C ASP A 2 -11.81 -23.94 -16.64
N ALA A 3 -10.91 -24.33 -17.55
CA ALA A 3 -9.53 -24.68 -17.21
C ALA A 3 -8.70 -23.46 -16.76
N ASP A 4 -9.07 -22.25 -17.20
CA ASP A 4 -8.37 -21.01 -16.82
C ASP A 4 -8.80 -20.56 -15.41
N SER A 5 -10.11 -20.64 -15.11
CA SER A 5 -10.67 -20.33 -13.79
C SER A 5 -10.12 -21.22 -12.68
N ALA A 6 -9.99 -22.54 -12.91
CA ALA A 6 -9.40 -23.46 -11.94
C ALA A 6 -7.90 -23.21 -11.71
N THR A 7 -7.16 -22.87 -12.78
CA THR A 7 -5.74 -22.52 -12.70
C THR A 7 -5.53 -21.17 -11.99
N LEU A 8 -6.47 -20.23 -12.17
CA LEU A 8 -6.46 -18.93 -11.52
C LEU A 8 -6.86 -19.00 -10.05
N LEU A 9 -7.82 -19.86 -9.68
CA LEU A 9 -8.13 -20.19 -8.28
C LEU A 9 -6.95 -20.90 -7.60
N ALA A 10 -6.26 -21.79 -8.31
CA ALA A 10 -5.03 -22.40 -7.81
C ALA A 10 -3.90 -21.37 -7.60
N ARG A 11 -3.78 -20.36 -8.49
CA ARG A 11 -2.86 -19.22 -8.31
C ARG A 11 -3.28 -18.30 -7.15
N GLY A 12 -4.57 -18.06 -6.97
CA GLY A 12 -5.12 -17.29 -5.84
C GLY A 12 -4.88 -17.99 -4.51
N ARG A 13 -5.10 -19.32 -4.45
CA ARG A 13 -4.81 -20.17 -3.29
C ARG A 13 -3.32 -20.31 -3.01
N ALA A 14 -2.48 -20.42 -4.04
CA ALA A 14 -1.03 -20.36 -3.88
C ALA A 14 -0.57 -18.97 -3.39
N HIS A 15 -1.28 -17.90 -3.75
CA HIS A 15 -1.02 -16.56 -3.23
C HIS A 15 -1.50 -16.39 -1.79
N LEU A 16 -2.59 -17.03 -1.38
CA LEU A 16 -2.99 -17.16 0.03
C LEU A 16 -1.95 -17.98 0.79
N ALA A 17 -1.34 -19.00 0.20
CA ALA A 17 -0.24 -19.76 0.81
C ALA A 17 1.05 -18.93 0.91
N VAL A 18 1.40 -18.11 -0.09
CA VAL A 18 2.57 -17.21 -0.06
C VAL A 18 2.33 -16.00 0.87
N ALA A 19 1.12 -15.47 0.92
CA ALA A 19 0.70 -14.45 1.88
C ALA A 19 0.63 -15.02 3.31
N SER A 20 0.22 -16.29 3.46
CA SER A 20 0.30 -17.07 4.70
C SER A 20 1.76 -17.36 5.10
N LEU A 21 2.68 -17.58 4.15
CA LEU A 21 4.12 -17.60 4.42
C LEU A 21 4.67 -16.23 4.86
N ALA A 22 4.02 -15.13 4.47
CA ALA A 22 4.30 -13.80 5.03
C ALA A 22 3.60 -13.57 6.39
N ALA A 23 2.83 -14.54 6.91
CA ALA A 23 1.97 -14.41 8.08
C ALA A 23 2.58 -14.83 9.43
N ALA A 24 3.82 -15.34 9.50
CA ALA A 24 4.43 -15.67 10.81
C ALA A 24 4.99 -14.49 11.61
N GLY A 25 4.42 -13.30 11.44
CA GLY A 25 4.97 -12.09 12.04
C GLY A 25 6.29 -11.66 11.38
N PRO A 26 6.97 -10.64 11.93
CA PRO A 26 8.20 -10.13 11.36
C PRO A 26 9.21 -11.28 11.23
N PRO A 27 9.83 -11.48 10.05
CA PRO A 27 10.89 -12.45 9.93
C PRO A 27 11.96 -12.15 10.99
N ALA A 28 12.37 -13.16 11.75
CA ALA A 28 13.52 -13.03 12.62
C ALA A 28 14.75 -12.79 11.72
N LEU A 29 15.16 -11.53 11.54
CA LEU A 29 16.31 -11.18 10.70
C LEU A 29 17.60 -11.80 11.26
N ARG A 30 17.98 -12.98 10.80
CA ARG A 30 19.19 -13.65 11.27
C ARG A 30 20.30 -13.46 10.25
N ILE A 31 21.53 -13.36 10.74
CA ILE A 31 22.73 -13.44 9.92
C ILE A 31 23.18 -14.89 9.93
N VAL A 32 23.48 -15.44 8.75
CA VAL A 32 24.02 -16.79 8.62
C VAL A 32 25.31 -16.76 7.82
N ARG A 33 26.33 -17.46 8.30
CA ARG A 33 27.50 -17.84 7.52
C ARG A 33 27.51 -19.35 7.28
N PRO A 34 27.78 -19.82 6.05
CA PRO A 34 27.95 -21.24 5.81
C PRO A 34 29.25 -21.73 6.45
N THR A 35 29.17 -22.69 7.37
CA THR A 35 30.33 -23.43 7.87
C THR A 35 30.59 -24.64 6.97
N GLY A 36 31.26 -24.42 5.85
CA GLY A 36 31.78 -25.50 4.98
C GLY A 36 31.38 -25.40 3.51
N ALA A 37 32.18 -26.03 2.65
CA ALA A 37 31.90 -26.18 1.23
C ALA A 37 30.77 -27.20 1.00
N GLY A 38 29.52 -26.75 1.08
CA GLY A 38 28.37 -27.59 0.82
C GLY A 38 27.04 -26.88 1.05
N THR A 39 26.29 -26.70 -0.04
CA THR A 39 24.83 -26.47 -0.12
C THR A 39 24.22 -25.40 0.78
N PHE A 40 23.76 -24.31 0.15
CA PHE A 40 22.70 -23.45 0.70
C PHE A 40 21.51 -24.33 1.14
N PRO A 41 20.91 -24.13 2.33
CA PRO A 41 19.50 -24.41 2.47
C PRO A 41 18.79 -23.41 1.57
N VAL A 42 18.39 -23.85 0.38
CA VAL A 42 17.58 -23.05 -0.52
C VAL A 42 16.30 -22.70 0.25
N PRO A 43 15.95 -21.42 0.52
CA PRO A 43 14.64 -21.10 1.08
C PRO A 43 13.52 -21.22 0.03
N PHE A 44 13.82 -21.83 -1.11
CA PHE A 44 12.90 -22.08 -2.22
C PHE A 44 13.15 -23.51 -2.72
N GLY A 45 12.70 -24.49 -1.95
CA GLY A 45 12.55 -25.87 -2.39
C GLY A 45 11.07 -26.18 -2.53
N VAL A 46 10.65 -26.69 -3.69
CA VAL A 46 9.36 -27.36 -3.85
C VAL A 46 9.32 -28.49 -2.82
N LEU A 47 8.41 -28.40 -1.85
CA LEU A 47 8.17 -29.48 -0.90
C LEU A 47 7.74 -30.72 -1.69
N ALA A 48 8.52 -31.80 -1.57
CA ALA A 48 8.06 -33.13 -1.94
C ALA A 48 6.84 -33.49 -1.09
N ALA A 49 5.83 -34.08 -1.72
CA ALA A 49 4.47 -34.24 -1.22
C ALA A 49 4.29 -35.24 -0.06
N THR A 50 5.26 -35.41 0.85
CA THR A 50 5.16 -36.46 1.88
C THR A 50 5.59 -36.07 3.29
N ASP A 51 5.91 -34.82 3.59
CA ASP A 51 6.00 -34.33 4.98
C ASP A 51 5.25 -33.00 5.10
N GLU A 52 3.95 -33.09 5.39
CA GLU A 52 3.14 -31.94 5.76
C GLU A 52 3.56 -31.49 7.18
N PRO A 53 3.97 -30.22 7.39
CA PRO A 53 4.27 -29.75 8.73
C PRO A 53 2.98 -29.75 9.57
N ALA A 54 3.05 -30.30 10.78
CA ALA A 54 1.92 -30.55 11.66
C ALA A 54 1.19 -29.27 12.15
N ASP A 55 1.74 -28.08 11.88
CA ASP A 55 1.13 -26.80 12.23
C ASP A 55 1.39 -25.75 11.12
N PRO A 56 0.34 -25.18 10.50
CA PRO A 56 0.45 -24.07 9.55
C PRO A 56 1.16 -22.82 10.11
N ALA A 57 1.16 -22.63 11.44
CA ALA A 57 1.86 -21.52 12.10
C ALA A 57 3.39 -21.70 12.13
N GLU A 58 3.88 -22.95 12.06
CA GLU A 58 5.30 -23.27 12.10
C GLU A 58 5.97 -23.11 10.72
N ALA A 59 5.21 -23.37 9.64
CA ALA A 59 5.67 -23.23 8.25
C ALA A 59 5.84 -21.75 7.81
N ALA A 60 5.10 -20.83 8.42
CA ALA A 60 5.13 -19.43 8.02
C ALA A 60 6.38 -18.69 8.53
N ALA A 61 7.13 -19.22 9.51
CA ALA A 61 8.26 -18.54 10.15
C ALA A 61 9.60 -18.72 9.42
N ALA A 62 9.59 -18.64 8.08
CA ALA A 62 10.83 -18.53 7.32
C ALA A 62 11.41 -17.13 7.52
N ALA A 63 12.20 -16.97 8.58
CA ALA A 63 13.08 -15.84 8.83
C ALA A 63 13.78 -15.38 7.55
N ALA A 64 13.48 -14.17 7.06
CA ALA A 64 14.31 -13.47 6.09
C ALA A 64 15.72 -13.35 6.68
N ILE A 65 16.70 -13.96 6.01
CA ILE A 65 18.08 -14.04 6.47
C ILE A 65 18.95 -13.12 5.60
N TRP A 66 19.85 -12.37 6.23
CA TRP A 66 20.96 -11.75 5.50
C TRP A 66 22.12 -12.75 5.44
N ALA A 67 22.42 -13.24 4.24
CA ALA A 67 23.50 -14.19 4.01
C ALA A 67 24.76 -13.46 3.55
N PHE A 68 25.90 -13.83 4.13
CA PHE A 68 27.22 -13.29 3.77
C PHE A 68 28.14 -14.42 3.27
N PRO A 69 29.10 -14.12 2.38
CA PRO A 69 30.10 -15.09 1.94
C PRO A 69 30.87 -15.70 3.13
N ALA A 70 31.14 -17.00 3.08
CA ALA A 70 31.85 -17.71 4.13
C ALA A 70 33.32 -17.25 4.28
N ASP A 71 33.92 -16.82 3.19
CA ASP A 71 35.29 -16.33 3.04
C ASP A 71 35.41 -14.79 3.07
N GLY A 72 34.31 -14.09 3.39
CA GLY A 72 34.26 -12.63 3.45
C GLY A 72 34.83 -12.03 4.74
N ASP A 73 35.11 -10.73 4.70
CA ASP A 73 35.56 -9.94 5.86
C ASP A 73 34.57 -10.05 7.03
N GLU A 74 35.08 -10.44 8.20
CA GLU A 74 34.24 -10.69 9.36
C GLU A 74 33.61 -9.44 9.97
N THR A 75 34.18 -8.26 9.65
CA THR A 75 33.71 -6.98 10.18
C THR A 75 32.35 -6.58 9.60
N LEU A 76 32.00 -7.02 8.39
CA LEU A 76 30.75 -6.65 7.74
C LEU A 76 29.53 -7.34 8.37
N PRO A 77 29.53 -8.67 8.61
CA PRO A 77 28.47 -9.34 9.37
C PRO A 77 28.27 -8.76 10.77
N ALA A 78 29.36 -8.48 11.50
CA ALA A 78 29.28 -7.88 12.84
C ALA A 78 28.60 -6.50 12.81
N ARG A 79 28.98 -5.64 11.85
CA ARG A 79 28.31 -4.33 11.66
C ARG A 79 26.86 -4.45 11.24
N ALA A 80 26.51 -5.48 10.48
CA ALA A 80 25.13 -5.76 10.08
C ALA A 80 24.30 -6.22 11.30
N GLU A 81 24.86 -7.03 12.19
CA GLU A 81 24.25 -7.40 13.47
C GLU A 81 23.99 -6.18 14.34
N ASP A 82 24.99 -5.32 14.55
CA ASP A 82 24.85 -4.07 15.30
C ASP A 82 23.75 -3.16 14.72
N PHE A 83 23.71 -3.08 13.39
CA PHE A 83 22.66 -2.34 12.67
C PHE A 83 21.28 -2.93 12.94
N LEU A 84 21.11 -4.24 12.79
CA LEU A 84 19.85 -4.95 13.00
C LEU A 84 19.36 -4.80 14.44
N ASP A 85 20.25 -4.90 15.42
CA ASP A 85 19.92 -4.75 16.83
C ASP A 85 19.53 -3.32 17.20
N ARG A 86 20.18 -2.33 16.59
CA ARG A 86 19.77 -0.92 16.75
C ARG A 86 18.35 -0.71 16.22
N ILE A 87 18.06 -1.11 14.98
CA ILE A 87 16.75 -0.88 14.36
C ILE A 87 15.63 -1.72 15.00
N ARG A 88 15.97 -2.83 15.66
CA ARG A 88 15.03 -3.58 16.51
C ARG A 88 14.68 -2.79 17.77
N ARG A 89 15.71 -2.33 18.50
CA ARG A 89 15.55 -1.63 19.78
C ARG A 89 14.80 -0.30 19.64
N ASP A 90 15.08 0.46 18.58
CA ASP A 90 14.43 1.76 18.33
C ASP A 90 13.07 1.65 17.60
N GLY A 91 12.64 0.42 17.29
CA GLY A 91 11.37 0.12 16.64
C GLY A 91 11.32 0.40 15.14
N THR A 92 12.43 0.83 14.52
CA THR A 92 12.50 1.08 13.07
C THR A 92 12.15 -0.15 12.26
N LEU A 93 12.64 -1.32 12.67
CA LEU A 93 12.29 -2.58 12.01
C LEU A 93 10.79 -2.86 12.07
N ALA A 94 10.15 -2.65 13.23
CA ALA A 94 8.70 -2.86 13.37
C ALA A 94 7.90 -1.93 12.44
N ARG A 95 8.32 -0.66 12.31
CA ARG A 95 7.70 0.29 11.36
C ARG A 95 7.89 -0.15 9.92
N ILE A 96 9.08 -0.63 9.54
CA ILE A 96 9.36 -1.13 8.19
C ILE A 96 8.49 -2.35 7.89
N VAL A 97 8.48 -3.34 8.79
CA VAL A 97 7.69 -4.56 8.60
C VAL A 97 6.21 -4.23 8.48
N ASP A 98 5.65 -3.40 9.36
CA ASP A 98 4.24 -3.01 9.27
C ASP A 98 3.94 -2.22 7.98
N ARG A 99 4.85 -1.36 7.54
CA ARG A 99 4.71 -0.59 6.31
C ARG A 99 4.61 -1.47 5.06
N TYR A 100 5.28 -2.62 5.02
CA TYR A 100 5.26 -3.51 3.85
C TYR A 100 4.33 -4.71 4.00
N PHE A 101 4.12 -5.21 5.23
CA PHE A 101 3.45 -6.48 5.47
C PHE A 101 2.28 -6.39 6.45
N GLY A 102 2.11 -5.27 7.16
CA GLY A 102 1.11 -5.13 8.24
C GLY A 102 -0.37 -5.22 7.81
N HIS A 103 -0.62 -5.17 6.51
CA HIS A 103 -1.95 -5.24 5.90
C HIS A 103 -2.25 -6.58 5.20
N VAL A 104 -1.23 -7.41 4.96
CA VAL A 104 -1.32 -8.59 4.06
C VAL A 104 -2.31 -9.68 4.54
N ASN A 105 -2.58 -9.78 5.85
CA ASN A 105 -3.47 -10.81 6.43
C ASN A 105 -4.77 -10.26 7.03
N ARG A 106 -5.25 -9.11 6.54
CA ARG A 106 -6.46 -8.49 7.11
C ARG A 106 -7.77 -8.92 6.46
N LEU A 107 -7.71 -9.47 5.25
CA LEU A 107 -8.87 -9.93 4.51
C LEU A 107 -9.09 -11.42 4.77
N ALA A 108 -10.36 -11.83 4.84
CA ALA A 108 -10.68 -13.26 4.82
C ALA A 108 -10.31 -13.86 3.46
N ALA A 109 -10.03 -15.16 3.41
CA ALA A 109 -9.72 -15.85 2.16
C ALA A 109 -10.83 -15.66 1.11
N GLU A 110 -12.09 -15.68 1.55
CA GLU A 110 -13.27 -15.45 0.73
C GLU A 110 -13.31 -14.05 0.09
N ASP A 111 -12.88 -13.01 0.82
CA ASP A 111 -12.82 -11.64 0.30
C ASP A 111 -11.75 -11.50 -0.78
N VAL A 112 -10.61 -12.18 -0.59
CA VAL A 112 -9.51 -12.23 -1.55
C VAL A 112 -9.94 -12.97 -2.81
N GLU A 113 -10.55 -14.15 -2.67
CA GLU A 113 -11.07 -14.93 -3.80
C GLU A 113 -12.09 -14.11 -4.62
N ARG A 114 -13.04 -13.45 -3.94
CA ARG A 114 -14.03 -12.57 -4.59
C ARG A 114 -13.38 -11.37 -5.29
N PHE A 115 -12.34 -10.78 -4.69
CA PHE A 115 -11.59 -9.71 -5.32
C PHE A 115 -10.91 -10.17 -6.60
N PHE A 116 -10.24 -11.33 -6.58
CA PHE A 116 -9.60 -11.92 -7.76
C PHE A 116 -10.60 -12.21 -8.86
N GLU A 117 -11.76 -12.77 -8.53
CA GLU A 117 -12.84 -13.01 -9.49
C GLU A 117 -13.24 -11.70 -10.19
N ARG A 118 -13.58 -10.66 -9.40
CA ARG A 118 -13.99 -9.35 -9.93
C ARG A 118 -12.88 -8.63 -10.68
N MET A 119 -11.63 -8.83 -10.28
CA MET A 119 -10.47 -8.23 -10.96
C MET A 119 -10.39 -8.71 -12.42
N HIS A 120 -10.82 -9.94 -12.70
CA HIS A 120 -10.85 -10.48 -14.06
C HIS A 120 -12.20 -10.24 -14.76
N SER A 121 -13.31 -10.28 -14.04
CA SER A 121 -14.66 -10.18 -14.65
C SER A 121 -15.22 -8.76 -14.75
N VAL A 122 -14.88 -7.86 -13.81
CA VAL A 122 -15.48 -6.52 -13.70
C VAL A 122 -14.47 -5.41 -14.02
N LEU A 123 -13.28 -5.43 -13.40
CA LEU A 123 -12.28 -4.35 -13.53
C LEU A 123 -11.93 -4.01 -14.99
N PRO A 124 -11.80 -4.95 -15.96
CA PRO A 124 -11.46 -4.61 -17.33
C PRO A 124 -12.43 -3.63 -17.99
N ARG A 125 -13.72 -3.64 -17.60
CA ARG A 125 -14.74 -2.70 -18.10
C ARG A 125 -14.46 -1.26 -17.67
N TYR A 126 -13.92 -1.06 -16.47
CA TYR A 126 -13.74 0.27 -15.86
C TYR A 126 -12.29 0.73 -15.77
N ARG A 127 -11.32 -0.14 -16.10
CA ARG A 127 -9.87 0.15 -16.02
C ARG A 127 -9.50 1.50 -16.64
N HIS A 128 -10.04 1.80 -17.82
CA HIS A 128 -9.77 3.05 -18.54
C HIS A 128 -10.15 4.30 -17.72
N LEU A 129 -11.23 4.26 -16.94
CA LEU A 129 -11.67 5.38 -16.10
C LEU A 129 -10.64 5.71 -15.01
N PHE A 130 -10.04 4.69 -14.40
CA PHE A 130 -9.00 4.89 -13.39
C PHE A 130 -7.69 5.40 -14.01
N ILE A 131 -7.37 4.97 -15.24
CA ILE A 131 -6.20 5.46 -15.97
C ILE A 131 -6.39 6.93 -16.36
N ASP A 132 -7.55 7.31 -16.89
CA ASP A 132 -7.91 8.71 -17.15
C ASP A 132 -7.74 9.56 -15.88
N ALA A 133 -8.26 9.06 -14.75
CA ALA A 133 -8.13 9.75 -13.47
C ALA A 133 -6.67 9.87 -13.00
N GLN A 134 -5.84 8.85 -13.22
CA GLN A 134 -4.40 8.92 -12.98
C GLN A 134 -3.74 10.01 -13.83
N GLU A 135 -4.06 10.10 -15.12
CA GLU A 135 -3.48 11.09 -16.02
C GLU A 135 -3.82 12.52 -15.60
N ILE A 136 -5.04 12.74 -15.10
CA ILE A 136 -5.51 14.06 -14.67
C ILE A 136 -4.94 14.44 -13.29
N HIS A 137 -4.91 13.50 -12.35
CA HIS A 137 -4.66 13.79 -10.92
C HIS A 137 -3.31 13.27 -10.38
N GLY A 138 -2.58 12.48 -11.15
CA GLY A 138 -1.26 11.97 -10.78
C GLY A 138 -1.26 10.85 -9.72
N LEU A 139 -2.43 10.28 -9.39
CA LEU A 139 -2.54 9.14 -8.46
C LEU A 139 -2.55 7.82 -9.23
N ASP A 140 -1.78 6.83 -8.78
CA ASP A 140 -1.71 5.50 -9.42
C ASP A 140 -3.11 4.91 -9.61
N TRP A 141 -3.45 4.56 -10.85
CA TRP A 141 -4.77 4.06 -11.21
C TRP A 141 -5.16 2.82 -10.41
N ARG A 142 -4.18 2.00 -10.01
CA ARG A 142 -4.41 0.79 -9.20
C ARG A 142 -4.81 1.13 -7.76
N LEU A 143 -4.34 2.26 -7.22
CA LEU A 143 -4.79 2.76 -5.92
C LEU A 143 -6.24 3.25 -6.02
N LEU A 144 -6.58 3.96 -7.10
CA LEU A 144 -7.94 4.43 -7.35
C LEU A 144 -8.92 3.27 -7.54
N ALA A 145 -8.50 2.24 -8.28
CA ALA A 145 -9.27 1.01 -8.45
C ALA A 145 -9.44 0.26 -7.11
N ALA A 146 -8.40 0.19 -6.27
CA ALA A 146 -8.50 -0.42 -4.94
C ALA A 146 -9.48 0.32 -4.02
N LEU A 147 -9.44 1.66 -4.02
CA LEU A 147 -10.42 2.49 -3.30
C LEU A 147 -11.85 2.24 -3.82
N ALA A 148 -12.07 2.30 -5.13
CA ALA A 148 -13.38 2.04 -5.72
C ALA A 148 -13.91 0.62 -5.42
N TYR A 149 -13.02 -0.38 -5.33
CA TYR A 149 -13.42 -1.72 -4.93
C TYR A 149 -13.90 -1.76 -3.48
N GLN A 150 -13.15 -1.13 -2.57
CA GLN A 150 -13.52 -1.06 -1.16
C GLN A 150 -14.84 -0.31 -0.95
N GLU A 151 -15.14 0.69 -1.78
CA GLU A 151 -16.37 1.48 -1.70
C GLU A 151 -17.59 0.75 -2.27
N SER A 152 -17.48 0.19 -3.49
CA SER A 152 -18.66 -0.34 -4.19
C SER A 152 -18.44 -1.68 -4.90
N HIS A 153 -17.27 -2.31 -4.74
CA HIS A 153 -16.87 -3.49 -5.51
C HIS A 153 -16.92 -3.24 -7.03
N TRP A 154 -16.62 -2.00 -7.45
CA TRP A 154 -16.74 -1.46 -8.81
C TRP A 154 -18.17 -1.44 -9.38
N ASP A 155 -19.19 -1.36 -8.52
CA ASP A 155 -20.56 -1.14 -8.95
C ASP A 155 -20.85 0.38 -9.09
N PRO A 156 -21.12 0.90 -10.30
CA PRO A 156 -21.49 2.30 -10.48
C PRO A 156 -22.91 2.62 -9.98
N LEU A 157 -23.75 1.61 -9.76
CA LEU A 157 -25.13 1.79 -9.31
C LEU A 157 -25.30 1.57 -7.81
N ALA A 158 -24.18 1.42 -7.07
CA ALA A 158 -24.20 1.22 -5.63
C ALA A 158 -24.92 2.37 -4.91
N THR A 159 -25.74 2.01 -3.93
CA THR A 159 -26.47 2.95 -3.07
C THR A 159 -26.44 2.47 -1.63
N SER A 160 -26.23 3.40 -0.69
CA SER A 160 -26.29 3.12 0.75
C SER A 160 -27.61 3.61 1.36
N TYR A 161 -27.90 3.11 2.57
CA TYR A 161 -29.01 3.64 3.39
C TYR A 161 -28.82 5.13 3.74
N THR A 162 -27.57 5.61 3.81
CA THR A 162 -27.20 7.01 4.08
C THR A 162 -27.18 7.88 2.81
N ASN A 163 -27.74 7.41 1.70
CA ASN A 163 -27.83 8.13 0.42
C ASN A 163 -26.47 8.44 -0.24
N VAL A 164 -25.43 7.70 0.12
CA VAL A 164 -24.15 7.70 -0.59
C VAL A 164 -24.29 6.82 -1.82
N ARG A 165 -23.76 7.27 -2.98
CA ARG A 165 -24.02 6.60 -4.26
C ARG A 165 -22.80 6.57 -5.19
N GLY A 166 -22.83 5.63 -6.12
CA GLY A 166 -21.86 5.55 -7.21
C GLY A 166 -20.63 4.71 -6.91
N MET A 167 -19.77 4.58 -7.92
CA MET A 167 -18.58 3.74 -7.84
C MET A 167 -17.59 4.16 -6.73
N MET A 168 -17.48 5.46 -6.47
CA MET A 168 -16.60 6.01 -5.43
C MET A 168 -17.37 6.42 -4.16
N MET A 169 -18.66 6.04 -4.07
CA MET A 169 -19.53 6.29 -2.93
C MET A 169 -19.47 7.75 -2.44
N LEU A 170 -19.97 8.66 -3.26
CA LEU A 170 -20.00 10.10 -2.96
C LEU A 170 -21.27 10.50 -2.21
N THR A 171 -21.11 11.28 -1.14
CA THR A 171 -22.23 11.99 -0.50
C THR A 171 -22.79 13.05 -1.46
N GLU A 172 -24.01 13.49 -1.19
CA GLU A 172 -24.66 14.55 -1.98
C GLU A 172 -23.88 15.88 -1.87
N ASP A 173 -23.56 16.31 -0.65
CA ASP A 173 -22.74 17.51 -0.41
C ASP A 173 -21.38 17.46 -1.14
N THR A 174 -20.73 16.28 -1.17
CA THR A 174 -19.45 16.12 -1.87
C THR A 174 -19.63 16.20 -3.37
N ALA A 175 -20.67 15.56 -3.92
CA ALA A 175 -20.99 15.62 -5.33
C ALA A 175 -21.30 17.05 -5.78
N ASP A 176 -22.11 17.79 -5.02
CA ASP A 176 -22.48 19.18 -5.32
C ASP A 176 -21.26 20.10 -5.29
N ARG A 177 -20.44 19.99 -4.24
CA ARG A 177 -19.20 20.76 -4.10
C ARG A 177 -18.23 20.52 -5.25
N LEU A 178 -18.20 19.29 -5.77
CA LEU A 178 -17.35 18.88 -6.89
C LEU A 178 -18.03 19.03 -8.26
N ARG A 179 -19.27 19.53 -8.30
CA ARG A 179 -20.08 19.74 -9.51
C ARG A 179 -20.32 18.46 -10.32
N VAL A 180 -20.54 17.35 -9.63
CA VAL A 180 -20.97 16.07 -10.22
C VAL A 180 -22.46 16.17 -10.54
N THR A 181 -22.83 16.00 -11.80
CA THR A 181 -24.24 16.07 -12.23
C THR A 181 -24.94 14.73 -12.08
N ASP A 182 -24.20 13.62 -12.18
CA ASP A 182 -24.72 12.27 -11.99
C ASP A 182 -23.72 11.41 -11.21
N ARG A 183 -24.07 11.02 -9.98
CA ARG A 183 -23.26 10.14 -9.12
C ARG A 183 -23.23 8.69 -9.62
N LEU A 184 -24.21 8.28 -10.42
CA LEU A 184 -24.33 6.92 -10.97
C LEU A 184 -23.57 6.76 -12.30
N ASP A 185 -23.13 7.87 -12.91
CA ASP A 185 -22.17 7.82 -14.00
C ASP A 185 -20.79 7.42 -13.46
N ALA A 186 -20.29 6.26 -13.91
CA ALA A 186 -19.03 5.70 -13.44
C ALA A 186 -17.86 6.67 -13.62
N ARG A 187 -17.80 7.38 -14.75
CA ARG A 187 -16.69 8.30 -15.07
C ARG A 187 -16.70 9.51 -14.15
N GLN A 188 -17.86 10.15 -13.98
CA GLN A 188 -18.01 11.28 -13.06
C GLN A 188 -17.72 10.85 -11.61
N SER A 189 -18.22 9.70 -11.20
CA SER A 189 -17.96 9.15 -9.86
C SER A 189 -16.47 8.94 -9.61
N VAL A 190 -15.75 8.27 -10.53
CA VAL A 190 -14.30 8.03 -10.44
C VAL A 190 -13.50 9.33 -10.41
N LEU A 191 -13.78 10.28 -11.31
CA LEU A 191 -13.05 11.55 -11.34
C LEU A 191 -13.29 12.39 -10.09
N ALA A 192 -14.53 12.48 -9.62
CA ALA A 192 -14.85 13.25 -8.43
C ALA A 192 -14.31 12.60 -7.15
N GLY A 193 -14.40 11.28 -7.00
CA GLY A 193 -13.77 10.57 -5.88
C GLY A 193 -12.25 10.74 -5.87
N THR A 194 -11.61 10.68 -7.05
CA THR A 194 -10.17 10.93 -7.18
C THR A 194 -9.80 12.35 -6.77
N ARG A 195 -10.53 13.35 -7.29
CA ARG A 195 -10.34 14.76 -6.91
C ARG A 195 -10.54 14.97 -5.41
N TYR A 196 -11.56 14.35 -4.82
CA TYR A 196 -11.79 14.45 -3.38
C TYR A 196 -10.61 13.89 -2.57
N LEU A 197 -10.08 12.73 -2.96
CA LEU A 197 -8.89 12.17 -2.32
C LEU A 197 -7.67 13.10 -2.45
N VAL A 198 -7.47 13.72 -3.61
CA VAL A 198 -6.39 14.73 -3.79
C VAL A 198 -6.58 15.92 -2.86
N GLU A 199 -7.78 16.48 -2.76
CA GLU A 199 -8.08 17.61 -1.86
C GLU A 199 -7.82 17.24 -0.39
N LEU A 200 -8.12 16.00 0.02
CA LEU A 200 -7.80 15.51 1.36
C LEU A 200 -6.28 15.35 1.56
N LYS A 201 -5.55 14.87 0.55
CA LYS A 201 -4.09 14.83 0.58
C LYS A 201 -3.53 16.23 0.72
N GLU A 202 -4.04 17.23 0.01
CA GLU A 202 -3.55 18.62 0.06
C GLU A 202 -3.79 19.30 1.41
N GLN A 203 -4.88 18.96 2.09
CA GLN A 203 -5.20 19.48 3.42
C GLN A 203 -4.27 18.96 4.53
N LEU A 204 -3.55 17.85 4.30
CA LEU A 204 -2.57 17.34 5.26
C LEU A 204 -1.34 18.27 5.35
N PRO A 205 -0.73 18.44 6.54
CA PRO A 205 0.46 19.28 6.68
C PRO A 205 1.60 18.85 5.74
N PRO A 206 2.44 19.78 5.26
CA PRO A 206 3.56 19.46 4.37
C PRO A 206 4.58 18.47 4.96
N ALA A 207 4.67 18.38 6.29
CA ALA A 207 5.54 17.44 7.00
C ALA A 207 5.13 15.97 6.80
N VAL A 208 3.86 15.71 6.47
CA VAL A 208 3.38 14.36 6.17
C VAL A 208 3.90 13.92 4.81
N ALA A 209 4.94 13.08 4.84
CA ALA A 209 5.58 12.53 3.66
C ALA A 209 4.81 11.33 3.07
N GLU A 210 5.05 11.04 1.80
CA GLU A 210 4.60 9.78 1.21
C GLU A 210 5.38 8.59 1.78
N PRO A 211 4.75 7.41 1.93
CA PRO A 211 3.38 7.04 1.54
C PRO A 211 2.32 7.33 2.63
N ASP A 212 2.75 7.72 3.83
CA ASP A 212 1.86 7.96 4.98
C ASP A 212 0.81 9.03 4.67
N ARG A 213 1.16 10.04 3.86
CA ARG A 213 0.22 11.04 3.33
C ARG A 213 -0.96 10.40 2.60
N THR A 214 -0.73 9.37 1.78
CA THR A 214 -1.80 8.65 1.09
C THR A 214 -2.69 7.89 2.07
N TRP A 215 -2.11 7.19 3.04
CA TRP A 215 -2.87 6.39 4.01
C TRP A 215 -3.71 7.25 4.95
N LEU A 216 -3.15 8.36 5.42
CA LEU A 216 -3.89 9.33 6.22
C LEU A 216 -5.02 9.97 5.41
N ALA A 217 -4.81 10.28 4.13
CA ALA A 217 -5.87 10.82 3.28
C ALA A 217 -7.00 9.80 3.03
N LEU A 218 -6.69 8.51 2.86
CA LEU A 218 -7.73 7.46 2.79
C LEU A 218 -8.52 7.34 4.09
N ALA A 219 -7.85 7.44 5.24
CA ALA A 219 -8.55 7.47 6.52
C ALA A 219 -9.47 8.70 6.64
N ALA A 220 -9.04 9.88 6.16
CA ALA A 220 -9.89 11.06 6.07
C ALA A 220 -11.01 10.93 5.01
N TYR A 221 -10.83 10.14 3.96
CA TYR A 221 -11.87 9.90 2.96
C TYR A 221 -13.08 9.24 3.62
N ASN A 222 -12.82 8.25 4.48
CA ASN A 222 -13.85 7.56 5.25
C ASN A 222 -14.39 8.37 6.44
N LEU A 223 -13.48 8.94 7.24
CA LEU A 223 -13.80 9.50 8.55
C LEU A 223 -14.13 10.99 8.50
N GLY A 224 -13.72 11.68 7.43
CA GLY A 224 -13.71 13.14 7.33
C GLY A 224 -12.45 13.77 7.94
N MET A 225 -12.00 14.87 7.32
CA MET A 225 -10.77 15.58 7.72
C MET A 225 -10.83 16.15 9.14
N GLY A 226 -12.01 16.60 9.60
CA GLY A 226 -12.19 17.13 10.96
C GLY A 226 -11.84 16.11 12.04
N HIS A 227 -12.33 14.87 11.88
CA HIS A 227 -12.01 13.77 12.80
C HIS A 227 -10.56 13.30 12.67
N LEU A 228 -9.99 13.28 11.46
CA LEU A 228 -8.58 12.95 11.28
C LEU A 228 -7.67 13.96 12.00
N ASN A 229 -7.96 15.26 11.89
CA ASN A 229 -7.23 16.29 12.62
C ASN A 229 -7.40 16.15 14.14
N GLY A 230 -8.59 15.77 14.60
CA GLY A 230 -8.82 15.37 15.99
C GLY A 230 -7.93 14.20 16.42
N ALA A 231 -7.82 13.15 15.62
CA ALA A 231 -6.91 12.03 15.90
C ALA A 231 -5.44 12.45 15.91
N ARG A 232 -5.00 13.31 14.99
CA ARG A 232 -3.63 13.86 14.99
C ARG A 232 -3.33 14.64 16.28
N PHE A 233 -4.29 15.39 16.79
CA PHE A 233 -4.18 16.04 18.10
C PHE A 233 -4.07 15.01 19.24
N ILE A 234 -4.92 13.97 19.25
CA ILE A 234 -4.81 12.89 20.23
C ILE A 234 -3.45 12.19 20.15
N ALA A 235 -2.91 11.94 18.95
CA ALA A 235 -1.60 11.31 18.76
C ALA A 235 -0.50 12.06 19.51
N ALA A 236 -0.45 13.38 19.36
CA ALA A 236 0.50 14.23 20.09
C ALA A 236 0.32 14.10 21.62
N LEU A 237 -0.93 14.07 22.12
CA LEU A 237 -1.20 13.89 23.56
C LEU A 237 -0.71 12.55 24.10
N VAL A 238 -0.86 11.48 23.32
CA VAL A 238 -0.42 10.13 23.71
C VAL A 238 1.02 9.83 23.28
N LYS A 239 1.80 10.86 22.93
CA LYS A 239 3.22 10.78 22.52
C LYS A 239 3.44 9.81 21.35
N ARG A 240 2.56 9.90 20.34
CA ARG A 240 2.62 9.17 19.07
C ARG A 240 2.83 10.14 17.93
N ASP A 241 3.44 9.67 16.85
CA ASP A 241 3.71 10.49 15.68
C ASP A 241 2.41 10.72 14.87
N PRO A 242 1.90 11.95 14.75
CA PRO A 242 0.68 12.26 13.99
C PRO A 242 0.86 12.16 12.47
N ASP A 243 2.11 12.09 11.98
CA ASP A 243 2.45 12.04 10.56
C ASP A 243 2.73 10.62 10.08
N SER A 244 2.74 9.64 10.99
CA SER A 244 3.01 8.23 10.74
C SER A 244 1.72 7.42 10.74
N TRP A 245 1.42 6.75 9.62
CA TRP A 245 0.28 5.83 9.55
C TRP A 245 0.41 4.68 10.56
N TYR A 246 1.63 4.18 10.78
CA TYR A 246 1.93 3.13 11.74
C TYR A 246 1.40 3.45 13.15
N ASP A 247 1.65 4.67 13.61
CA ASP A 247 1.19 5.13 14.92
C ASP A 247 -0.30 5.50 14.88
N MET A 248 -0.75 6.17 13.81
CA MET A 248 -2.14 6.62 13.67
C MET A 248 -3.15 5.47 13.63
N LYS A 249 -2.78 4.27 13.16
CA LYS A 249 -3.61 3.05 13.28
C LYS A 249 -4.01 2.72 14.71
N ARG A 250 -3.16 3.04 15.69
CA ARG A 250 -3.42 2.79 17.12
C ARG A 250 -4.20 3.94 17.75
N VAL A 251 -4.09 5.14 17.18
CA VAL A 251 -4.74 6.36 17.68
C VAL A 251 -6.17 6.49 17.19
N LEU A 252 -6.45 6.21 15.91
CA LEU A 252 -7.78 6.38 15.31
C LEU A 252 -8.90 5.64 16.10
N PRO A 253 -8.73 4.39 16.56
CA PRO A 253 -9.76 3.72 17.38
C PRO A 253 -10.07 4.42 18.72
N LEU A 254 -9.15 5.24 19.24
CA LEU A 254 -9.36 5.99 20.48
C LEU A 254 -10.46 7.04 20.34
N LEU A 255 -10.77 7.49 19.11
CA LEU A 255 -11.85 8.45 18.84
C LEU A 255 -13.25 7.93 19.21
N ALA A 256 -13.41 6.63 19.44
CA ALA A 256 -14.66 6.06 19.91
C ALA A 256 -14.82 6.12 21.45
N LYS A 257 -13.74 6.41 22.19
CA LYS A 257 -13.77 6.36 23.66
C LYS A 257 -14.02 7.75 24.28
N PRO A 258 -14.95 7.88 25.25
CA PRO A 258 -15.33 9.16 25.85
C PRO A 258 -14.16 9.97 26.41
N GLU A 259 -13.15 9.32 26.99
CA GLU A 259 -11.99 9.98 27.58
C GLU A 259 -11.14 10.75 26.56
N TYR A 260 -11.24 10.41 25.27
CA TYR A 260 -10.55 11.09 24.18
C TYR A 260 -11.49 12.02 23.41
N TYR A 261 -12.64 11.54 22.92
CA TYR A 261 -13.46 12.34 22.01
C TYR A 261 -14.13 13.54 22.69
N SER A 262 -14.35 13.49 24.00
CA SER A 262 -14.91 14.62 24.76
C SER A 262 -14.06 15.90 24.68
N ARG A 263 -12.78 15.76 24.31
CA ARG A 263 -11.84 16.86 24.13
C ARG A 263 -11.84 17.43 22.70
N LEU A 264 -12.57 16.80 21.78
CA LEU A 264 -12.53 17.11 20.36
C LEU A 264 -13.81 17.84 19.93
N LYS A 265 -13.64 18.95 19.18
CA LYS A 265 -14.77 19.66 18.57
C LYS A 265 -15.57 18.79 17.60
N SER A 266 -14.90 17.82 16.97
CA SER A 266 -15.53 16.87 16.05
C SER A 266 -16.41 15.84 16.74
N GLY A 267 -16.29 15.66 18.06
CA GLY A 267 -16.98 14.60 18.80
C GLY A 267 -16.49 13.19 18.48
N ALA A 268 -17.28 12.19 18.85
CA ALA A 268 -16.99 10.77 18.69
C ALA A 268 -16.91 10.37 17.21
N ALA A 269 -16.04 9.41 16.88
CA ALA A 269 -15.87 8.93 15.51
C ALA A 269 -15.57 7.43 15.46
N ARG A 270 -15.95 6.78 14.35
CA ARG A 270 -15.69 5.36 14.09
C ARG A 270 -14.28 5.15 13.50
N GLY A 271 -13.25 5.64 14.20
CA GLY A 271 -11.87 5.61 13.68
C GLY A 271 -11.32 4.20 13.45
N GLY A 272 -11.85 3.17 14.11
CA GLY A 272 -11.51 1.77 13.81
C GLY A 272 -11.93 1.34 12.39
N GLU A 273 -13.07 1.81 11.91
CA GLU A 273 -13.54 1.51 10.54
C GLU A 273 -12.64 2.15 9.50
N ALA A 274 -12.20 3.39 9.72
CA ALA A 274 -11.26 4.07 8.86
C ALA A 274 -9.90 3.33 8.76
N VAL A 275 -9.44 2.73 9.86
CA VAL A 275 -8.24 1.87 9.85
C VAL A 275 -8.46 0.62 9.03
N ILE A 276 -9.58 -0.08 9.23
CA ILE A 276 -9.91 -1.31 8.48
C ILE A 276 -10.00 -1.00 6.98
N MET A 277 -10.76 0.02 6.60
CA MET A 277 -10.91 0.44 5.21
C MET A 277 -9.56 0.77 4.56
N THR A 278 -8.74 1.58 5.22
CA THR A 278 -7.42 1.97 4.69
C THR A 278 -6.51 0.75 4.50
N GLU A 279 -6.50 -0.18 5.44
CA GLU A 279 -5.65 -1.38 5.34
C GLU A 279 -6.16 -2.34 4.27
N ASN A 280 -7.47 -2.51 4.11
CA ASN A 280 -8.04 -3.29 3.02
C ASN A 280 -7.66 -2.71 1.65
N ILE A 281 -7.75 -1.39 1.48
CA ILE A 281 -7.33 -0.71 0.25
C ILE A 281 -5.85 -0.96 -0.04
N ARG A 282 -4.98 -0.92 0.98
CA ARG A 282 -3.56 -1.25 0.82
C ARG A 282 -3.36 -2.68 0.32
N THR A 283 -4.13 -3.63 0.84
CA THR A 283 -4.09 -5.04 0.39
C THR A 283 -4.56 -5.19 -1.05
N TYR A 284 -5.71 -4.62 -1.42
CA TYR A 284 -6.18 -4.62 -2.80
C TYR A 284 -5.20 -3.92 -3.75
N TYR A 285 -4.61 -2.81 -3.33
CA TYR A 285 -3.61 -2.09 -4.12
C TYR A 285 -2.37 -2.94 -4.37
N ASP A 286 -1.86 -3.65 -3.36
CA ASP A 286 -0.70 -4.53 -3.54
C ASP A 286 -1.00 -5.73 -4.46
N ILE A 287 -2.21 -6.31 -4.37
CA ILE A 287 -2.67 -7.33 -5.32
C ILE A 287 -2.66 -6.73 -6.74
N LEU A 288 -3.29 -5.57 -6.95
CA LEU A 288 -3.31 -4.92 -8.26
C LEU A 288 -1.89 -4.58 -8.75
N ARG A 289 -0.98 -4.11 -7.90
CA ARG A 289 0.41 -3.85 -8.31
C ARG A 289 1.15 -5.10 -8.75
N ARG A 290 0.79 -6.27 -8.18
CA ARG A 290 1.40 -7.55 -8.50
C ARG A 290 0.93 -8.14 -9.82
N PHE A 291 -0.35 -7.93 -10.16
CA PHE A 291 -1.02 -8.58 -11.30
C PHE A 291 -1.32 -7.63 -12.47
N GLU A 292 -1.50 -6.34 -12.21
CA GLU A 292 -1.80 -5.33 -13.21
C GLU A 292 -0.58 -4.47 -13.56
N LYS A 293 -0.44 -4.17 -14.84
CA LYS A 293 0.66 -3.33 -15.33
C LYS A 293 0.46 -1.87 -14.91
N PRO A 294 1.53 -1.15 -14.51
CA PRO A 294 1.42 0.29 -14.32
C PRO A 294 1.03 0.94 -15.66
N ALA A 295 0.10 1.90 -15.61
CA ALA A 295 -0.15 2.75 -16.78
C ALA A 295 1.02 3.75 -16.85
N LEU A 296 1.81 3.66 -17.91
CA LEU A 296 2.87 4.63 -18.15
C LEU A 296 2.21 5.94 -18.59
N SER A 297 2.53 7.04 -17.91
CA SER A 297 2.12 8.35 -18.40
C SER A 297 2.73 8.60 -19.80
N PRO A 298 2.08 9.39 -20.66
CA PRO A 298 2.64 9.75 -21.97
C PRO A 298 4.07 10.32 -21.88
N GLN A 299 4.38 11.05 -20.79
CA GLN A 299 5.71 11.56 -20.49
C GLN A 299 6.72 10.44 -20.18
N ALA A 300 6.33 9.41 -19.41
CA ALA A 300 7.19 8.25 -19.14
C ALA A 300 7.43 7.38 -20.39
N LEU A 301 6.46 7.33 -21.30
CA LEU A 301 6.60 6.69 -22.62
C LEU A 301 7.56 7.47 -23.53
N SER A 302 7.49 8.79 -23.53
CA SER A 302 8.36 9.67 -24.33
C SER A 302 9.83 9.65 -23.88
N ILE A 303 10.08 9.51 -22.57
CA ILE A 303 11.44 9.32 -22.03
C ILE A 303 12.03 7.97 -22.46
N ARG A 304 11.21 6.90 -22.53
CA ARG A 304 11.67 5.56 -22.95
C ARG A 304 11.90 5.42 -24.44
N SER A 305 11.26 6.24 -25.27
CA SER A 305 11.42 6.23 -26.73
C SER A 305 12.52 7.16 -27.24
N SER A 306 13.17 7.93 -26.35
CA SER A 306 14.29 8.78 -26.73
C SER A 306 15.55 7.93 -26.96
N PRO A 307 16.22 8.02 -28.13
CA PRO A 307 17.48 7.33 -28.35
C PRO A 307 18.52 7.81 -27.33
N PRO A 308 19.47 6.96 -26.91
CA PRO A 308 20.51 7.36 -25.96
C PRO A 308 21.21 8.60 -26.51
N ILE A 309 21.31 9.64 -25.67
CA ILE A 309 22.05 10.86 -25.97
C ILE A 309 23.47 10.43 -26.34
N GLN A 310 23.80 10.47 -27.63
CA GLN A 310 25.16 10.29 -28.09
C GLN A 310 25.98 11.43 -27.48
N GLY A 311 26.89 11.07 -26.59
CA GLY A 311 27.73 12.01 -25.87
C GLY A 311 28.40 12.96 -26.85
N ARG A 312 28.13 14.26 -26.69
CA ARG A 312 28.94 15.31 -27.32
C ARG A 312 30.36 15.14 -26.79
N SER A 313 31.26 14.71 -27.67
CA SER A 313 32.70 14.75 -27.46
C SER A 313 33.10 16.17 -27.08
N ALA A 314 33.62 16.34 -25.86
CA ALA A 314 34.20 17.59 -25.40
C ALA A 314 35.57 17.78 -26.06
N ALA A 315 35.59 18.39 -27.24
CA ALA A 315 36.78 19.02 -27.79
C ALA A 315 36.66 20.54 -27.56
N GLY A 316 37.16 20.98 -26.41
CA GLY A 316 37.22 22.39 -26.03
C GLY A 316 38.56 22.67 -25.35
N THR A 317 39.60 22.83 -26.15
CA THR A 317 40.94 23.20 -25.70
C THR A 317 40.88 24.58 -25.06
N SER A 318 41.14 24.63 -23.75
CA SER A 318 41.38 25.84 -22.99
C SER A 318 42.77 26.39 -23.33
N MET A 319 42.84 27.61 -23.85
CA MET A 319 44.03 28.46 -23.76
C MET A 319 43.61 29.90 -23.43
N LEU A 320 43.96 30.31 -22.21
CA LEU A 320 43.96 31.69 -21.73
C LEU A 320 45.12 32.47 -22.39
N PRO A 321 44.96 33.76 -22.72
CA PRO A 321 46.08 34.59 -23.12
C PRO A 321 46.84 35.10 -21.87
N SER A 322 48.15 34.93 -21.88
CA SER A 322 49.08 35.52 -20.90
C SER A 322 49.35 36.99 -21.26
N ALA A 323 49.32 37.85 -20.25
CA ALA A 323 49.70 39.25 -20.35
C ALA A 323 51.22 39.42 -20.43
N ARG A 324 51.69 40.05 -21.50
CA ARG A 324 52.72 41.09 -21.55
C ARG A 324 52.77 41.73 -22.93
#